data_AF-A0A7X7DLG1-F1
#
_entry.id   AF-A0A7X7DLG1-F1
#
_cell.length_a   1.000
_cell.length_b   1.000
_cell.length_c   1.000
_cell.angle_alpha   90.00
_cell.angle_beta   90.00
_cell.angle_gamma   90.00
#
_symmetry.space_group_name_H-M   'P 1'
#
loop_
_entity.id
_entity.type
_entity.pdbx_description
1 polymer ?
#
loop_
_entity_poly.entity_id
_entity_poly.type
_entity_poly.pdbx_seq_one_letter_code
_entity_poly.pdbx_strand_id
1 'polypeptide(L)' 'MQKRTPAENYKQVILLREMAFKLKMAQVRKVYPELSDAEVEKKVKKIFLNAST' A
#
# COMPACT_ATOMS: atom_id res chain seq x y z
N MET A 1 -25.39 -4.20 15.25
CA MET A 1 -24.03 -4.40 14.70
C MET A 1 -23.08 -4.57 15.86
N GLN A 2 -22.43 -5.73 16.02
CA GLN A 2 -21.33 -5.85 16.99
C GLN A 2 -20.17 -4.95 16.55
N LYS A 3 -19.65 -4.13 17.46
CA LYS A 3 -18.47 -3.31 17.21
C LYS A 3 -17.24 -4.23 17.21
N ARG A 4 -16.42 -4.13 16.17
CA ARG A 4 -15.14 -4.85 16.06
C ARG A 4 -14.22 -4.44 17.21
N THR A 5 -13.49 -5.42 17.73
CA THR A 5 -12.42 -5.19 18.70
C THR A 5 -11.28 -4.37 18.07
N PRO A 6 -10.48 -3.66 18.87
CA PRO A 6 -9.28 -2.98 18.37
C PRO A 6 -8.33 -3.90 17.58
N ALA A 7 -8.21 -5.16 17.99
CA ALA A 7 -7.39 -6.16 17.32
C ALA A 7 -7.91 -6.50 15.91
N GLU A 8 -9.23 -6.64 15.76
CA GLU A 8 -9.85 -6.88 14.45
C GLU A 8 -9.72 -5.67 13.52
N ASN A 9 -9.88 -4.46 14.06
CA ASN A 9 -9.66 -3.23 13.30
C ASN A 9 -8.21 -3.12 12.83
N TYR A 10 -7.24 -3.43 13.71
CA TYR A 10 -5.83 -3.44 13.34
C TYR A 10 -5.54 -4.44 12.22
N LYS A 11 -6.03 -5.68 12.34
CA LYS A 11 -5.90 -6.70 11.27
C LYS A 11 -6.46 -6.20 9.94
N GLN A 12 -7.62 -5.56 9.97
CA GLN A 12 -8.24 -5.01 8.76
C GLN A 12 -7.39 -3.87 8.16
N VAL A 13 -6.85 -2.96 8.98
CA VAL A 13 -5.98 -1.88 8.51
C VAL A 13 -4.73 -2.45 7.83
N ILE A 14 -4.12 -3.49 8.39
CA ILE A 14 -2.96 -4.16 7.76
C ILE A 14 -3.35 -4.76 6.41
N LEU A 15 -4.46 -5.49 6.33
CA LEU A 15 -4.94 -6.07 5.06
C LEU A 15 -5.21 -4.99 4.00
N LEU A 16 -5.87 -3.90 4.39
CA LEU A 16 -6.12 -2.77 3.49
C LEU A 16 -4.82 -2.10 3.04
N ARG A 17 -3.85 -1.96 3.93
CA ARG A 17 -2.53 -1.39 3.60
C ARG A 17 -1.78 -2.26 2.60
N GLU A 18 -1.78 -3.58 2.77
CA GLU A 18 -1.17 -4.51 1.82
C GLU A 18 -1.84 -4.45 0.44
N MET A 19 -3.18 -4.41 0.41
CA MET A 19 -3.94 -4.28 -0.83
C MET A 19 -3.62 -2.97 -1.55
N ALA A 20 -3.63 -1.85 -0.82
CA ALA A 20 -3.28 -0.54 -1.35
C ALA A 20 -1.84 -0.53 -1.91
N PHE A 21 -0.89 -1.17 -1.23
CA PHE A 21 0.49 -1.25 -1.68
C PHE A 21 0.60 -2.00 -3.02
N LYS A 22 -0.06 -3.16 -3.15
CA LYS A 22 -0.08 -3.95 -4.39
C LYS A 22 -0.70 -3.16 -5.55
N LEU A 23 -1.84 -2.50 -5.32
CA LEU A 23 -2.49 -1.65 -6.32
C LEU A 23 -1.56 -0.52 -6.78
N LYS A 24 -0.85 0.11 -5.83
CA LYS A 24 0.06 1.21 -6.17
C LYS A 24 1.28 0.71 -6.94
N MET A 25 1.84 -0.44 -6.59
CA MET A 25 2.90 -1.07 -7.38
C MET A 25 2.48 -1.34 -8.82
N ALA A 26 1.28 -1.90 -9.03
CA ALA A 26 0.75 -2.14 -10.37
C ALA A 26 0.60 -0.84 -11.17
N GLN A 27 0.11 0.23 -10.53
CA GLN A 27 0.03 1.55 -11.16
C GLN A 27 1.41 2.12 -11.51
N VAL A 28 2.38 2.03 -10.61
CA VAL A 28 3.74 2.56 -10.85
C VAL A 28 4.43 1.79 -11.97
N ARG A 29 4.32 0.45 -12.01
CA ARG A 29 4.83 -0.37 -13.12
C ARG A 29 4.21 0.00 -14.47
N LYS A 30 2.91 0.31 -14.49
CA LYS A 30 2.22 0.74 -15.71
C LYS A 30 2.71 2.09 -16.21
N VAL A 31 3.02 3.02 -15.31
CA VAL A 31 3.47 4.38 -15.66
C VAL A 31 4.97 4.41 -15.98
N TYR A 32 5.76 3.54 -15.34
CA TYR A 32 7.21 3.47 -15.48
C TYR A 32 7.67 2.03 -15.76
N PRO A 33 7.40 1.50 -16.96
CA PRO A 33 7.75 0.12 -17.33
C PRO A 33 9.27 -0.14 -17.39
N GLU A 34 10.08 0.90 -17.48
CA GLU A 34 11.54 0.86 -17.52
C GLU A 34 12.19 0.66 -16.14
N LEU A 35 11.45 0.88 -15.05
CA LEU A 35 11.99 0.75 -13.70
C LEU A 35 12.10 -0.71 -13.29
N SER A 36 13.18 -1.03 -12.59
CA SER A 36 13.30 -2.31 -11.92
C SER A 36 12.30 -2.44 -10.77
N ASP A 37 11.98 -3.68 -10.40
CA ASP A 37 11.05 -3.95 -9.30
C ASP A 37 11.46 -3.29 -7.97
N ALA A 38 12.76 -3.23 -7.69
CA ALA A 38 13.31 -2.57 -6.51
C ALA A 38 13.05 -1.05 -6.53
N GLU A 39 13.15 -0.41 -7.69
CA GLU A 39 12.90 1.03 -7.84
C GLU A 39 11.41 1.36 -7.77
N VAL A 40 10.56 0.51 -8.35
CA VAL A 40 9.11 0.58 -8.19
C VAL A 40 8.75 0.52 -6.72
N GLU A 41 9.27 -0.47 -5.99
CA GLU A 41 9.01 -0.63 -4.56
C GLU A 41 9.46 0.60 -3.76
N LYS A 42 10.66 1.13 -4.04
CA LYS A 42 11.18 2.35 -3.41
C LYS A 42 10.28 3.56 -3.65
N LYS A 43 9.79 3.74 -4.89
CA LYS A 43 8.82 4.80 -5.22
C LYS A 43 7.52 4.63 -4.44
N VAL A 44 6.96 3.43 -4.41
CA VAL A 44 5.72 3.15 -3.67
C VAL A 44 5.90 3.41 -2.18
N LYS A 45 6.99 2.94 -1.57
CA LYS A 45 7.31 3.23 -0.16
C LYS A 45 7.37 4.73 0.12
N LYS A 46 8.01 5.52 -0.75
CA LYS A 46 8.08 6.98 -0.61
C LYS A 46 6.69 7.63 -0.68
N ILE A 47 5.81 7.15 -1.55
CA ILE A 47 4.42 7.62 -1.65
C ILE A 47 3.67 7.34 -0.35
N PHE A 48 3.78 6.13 0.21
CA PHE A 48 3.11 5.77 1.45
C PHE A 48 3.69 6.48 2.69
N LEU A 49 4.98 6.81 2.68
CA LEU A 49 5.61 7.57 3.77
C LEU A 49 5.13 9.03 3.80
N ASN A 50 4.96 9.62 2.61
CA ASN A 50 4.52 11.01 2.45
C ASN A 50 3.01 11.15 2.32
N ALA A 51 2.26 10.04 2.29
CA ALA A 51 0.81 10.06 2.31
C ALA A 51 0.38 10.53 3.70
N SER A 52 0.21 11.85 3.84
CA SER A 52 -0.42 12.44 5.01
C SER A 52 -1.92 12.13 4.96
N THR A 53 -2.39 11.38 5.95
CA THR A 53 -3.80 11.25 6.35
C THR A 53 -3.97 11.86 7.72
#